data_AF-A0A9X2SXP7-F1
#
_entry.id   AF-A0A9X2SXP7-F1
#
_cell.length_a   1.000
_cell.length_b   1.000
_cell.length_c   1.000
_cell.angle_alpha   90.00
_cell.angle_beta   90.00
_cell.angle_gamma   90.00
#
_symmetry.space_group_name_H-M   'P 1'
#
loop_
_entity.id
_entity.type
_entity.pdbx_description
1 polymer ?
#
loop_
_entity_poly.entity_id
_entity_poly.type
_entity_poly.pdbx_seq_one_letter_code
_entity_poly.pdbx_strand_id
1 'polypeptide(L)'
;MKYTLIILLIFHVNAAFSQKVSTLDEATQFFISLLMLHELNPIETYESQKINEILKNSAKQYLENESAVNEEKEKILLTLYENGRSEYDDSIDERRMRTRRAICFIALAFQSDPSCRDIFVEFAKFSLSSCDQFSEDKLLAEEKLGIQLVELLFKFENNQLQRQDVTRVEEFLRANSTNLASDVKHRTSLFLEYFIDNLSRH
;
A
#
# COMPACT_ATOMS: atom_id res chain seq x y z
N MET A 1 -3.39 -46.71 -15.09
CA MET A 1 -2.31 -45.98 -14.37
C MET A 1 -1.70 -44.79 -15.12
N LYS A 2 -2.08 -44.45 -16.36
CA LYS A 2 -1.54 -43.27 -17.06
C LYS A 2 -2.25 -41.94 -16.72
N TYR A 3 -3.53 -41.99 -16.37
CA TYR A 3 -4.32 -40.78 -16.08
C TYR A 3 -4.17 -40.25 -14.64
N THR A 4 -3.74 -41.10 -13.70
CA THR A 4 -3.55 -40.73 -12.29
C THR A 4 -2.43 -39.71 -12.10
N LEU A 5 -1.37 -39.80 -12.91
CA LEU A 5 -0.24 -38.87 -12.88
C LEU A 5 -0.65 -37.47 -13.40
N ILE A 6 -1.49 -37.41 -14.43
CA ILE A 6 -1.98 -36.16 -15.02
C ILE A 6 -2.92 -35.44 -14.05
N ILE A 7 -3.81 -36.18 -13.37
CA ILE A 7 -4.72 -35.61 -12.36
C ILE A 7 -3.92 -35.06 -11.17
N LEU A 8 -2.92 -35.79 -10.67
CA LEU A 8 -2.03 -35.31 -9.58
C LEU A 8 -1.23 -34.06 -9.97
N LEU A 9 -0.75 -33.97 -11.21
CA LEU A 9 -0.08 -32.79 -11.75
C LEU A 9 -1.02 -31.57 -11.83
N ILE A 10 -2.26 -31.76 -12.28
CA ILE A 10 -3.27 -30.68 -12.33
C ILE A 10 -3.60 -30.17 -10.91
N PHE A 11 -3.73 -31.07 -9.93
CA PHE A 11 -3.96 -30.68 -8.53
C PHE A 11 -2.76 -29.94 -7.91
N HIS A 12 -1.52 -30.34 -8.22
CA HIS A 12 -0.33 -29.63 -7.72
C HIS A 12 -0.18 -28.24 -8.35
N VAL A 13 -0.45 -28.10 -9.65
CA VAL A 13 -0.42 -26.79 -10.32
C VAL A 13 -1.51 -25.88 -9.77
N ASN A 14 -2.74 -26.39 -9.54
CA ASN A 14 -3.81 -25.60 -8.92
C ASN A 14 -3.53 -25.25 -7.46
N ALA A 15 -2.90 -26.14 -6.67
CA ALA A 15 -2.51 -25.84 -5.30
C ALA A 15 -1.40 -24.77 -5.23
N ALA A 16 -0.42 -24.84 -6.12
CA ALA A 16 0.63 -23.83 -6.24
C ALA A 16 0.08 -22.48 -6.73
N PHE A 17 -0.89 -22.49 -7.65
CA PHE A 17 -1.59 -21.28 -8.10
C PHE A 17 -2.48 -20.70 -6.99
N SER A 18 -3.14 -21.55 -6.19
CA SER A 18 -3.95 -21.15 -5.04
C SER A 18 -3.13 -20.51 -3.92
N GLN A 19 -1.89 -20.98 -3.66
CA GLN A 19 -0.98 -20.31 -2.73
C GLN A 19 -0.51 -18.94 -3.24
N LYS A 20 -0.27 -18.81 -4.55
CA LYS A 20 0.16 -17.54 -5.16
C LYS A 20 -0.91 -16.45 -5.04
N VAL A 21 -2.18 -16.80 -5.25
CA VAL A 21 -3.32 -15.87 -5.10
C VAL A 21 -3.58 -15.54 -3.62
N SER A 22 -3.43 -16.49 -2.68
CA SER A 22 -3.54 -16.21 -1.23
C SER A 22 -2.47 -15.24 -0.74
N THR A 23 -1.24 -15.30 -1.27
CA THR A 23 -0.14 -14.45 -0.77
C THR A 23 -0.28 -12.99 -1.20
N LEU A 24 -0.73 -12.72 -2.44
CA LEU A 24 -0.86 -11.35 -2.96
C LEU A 24 -2.06 -10.60 -2.36
N ASP A 25 -3.18 -11.29 -2.18
CA ASP A 25 -4.36 -10.73 -1.52
C ASP A 25 -4.05 -10.43 -0.05
N GLU A 26 -3.41 -11.37 0.66
CA GLU A 26 -2.97 -11.18 2.05
C GLU A 26 -1.94 -10.06 2.19
N ALA A 27 -1.01 -9.94 1.22
CA ALA A 27 -0.04 -8.85 1.16
C ALA A 27 -0.74 -7.51 0.97
N THR A 28 -1.62 -7.42 -0.02
CA THR A 28 -2.37 -6.19 -0.32
C THR A 28 -3.20 -5.77 0.89
N GLN A 29 -3.97 -6.68 1.49
CA GLN A 29 -4.75 -6.39 2.69
C GLN A 29 -3.87 -5.94 3.87
N PHE A 30 -2.69 -6.54 4.05
CA PHE A 30 -1.74 -6.07 5.04
C PHE A 30 -1.27 -4.64 4.75
N PHE A 31 -0.85 -4.35 3.52
CA PHE A 31 -0.35 -3.04 3.15
C PHE A 31 -1.43 -1.97 3.33
N ILE A 32 -2.68 -2.26 2.96
CA ILE A 32 -3.82 -1.41 3.21
C ILE A 32 -4.04 -1.19 4.72
N SER A 33 -3.88 -2.23 5.55
CA SER A 33 -4.07 -2.08 7.00
C SER A 33 -3.10 -1.09 7.63
N LEU A 34 -1.88 -0.96 7.10
CA LEU A 34 -0.88 0.02 7.55
C LEU A 34 -1.21 1.46 7.14
N LEU A 35 -2.12 1.64 6.18
CA LEU A 35 -2.55 2.94 5.65
C LEU A 35 -3.89 3.40 6.23
N MET A 36 -4.49 2.62 7.13
CA MET A 36 -5.78 2.95 7.72
C MET A 36 -5.64 4.11 8.70
N LEU A 37 -6.45 5.16 8.50
CA LEU A 37 -6.49 6.31 9.38
C LEU A 37 -7.22 5.98 10.68
N HIS A 38 -6.53 6.19 11.80
CA HIS A 38 -7.08 6.07 13.14
C HIS A 38 -7.23 7.46 13.77
N GLU A 39 -8.44 8.02 13.71
CA GLU A 39 -8.72 9.35 14.22
C GLU A 39 -9.22 9.31 15.68
N LEU A 40 -8.55 10.09 16.55
CA LEU A 40 -8.94 10.25 17.95
C LEU A 40 -9.84 11.46 18.16
N ASN A 41 -9.80 12.45 17.27
CA ASN A 41 -10.70 13.61 17.29
C ASN A 41 -12.06 13.25 16.65
N PRO A 42 -13.17 13.25 17.40
CA PRO A 42 -14.49 12.88 16.87
C PRO A 42 -14.95 13.74 15.69
N ILE A 43 -14.52 15.01 15.64
CA ILE A 43 -14.89 15.95 14.57
C ILE A 43 -14.31 15.51 13.22
N GLU A 44 -13.12 14.91 13.27
CA GLU A 44 -12.33 14.53 12.09
C GLU A 44 -12.58 13.08 11.66
N THR A 45 -13.30 12.31 12.48
CA THR A 45 -13.51 10.87 12.29
C THR A 45 -14.24 10.56 11.00
N TYR A 46 -15.26 11.35 10.65
CA TYR A 46 -16.06 11.12 9.44
C TYR A 46 -15.20 11.15 8.17
N GLU A 47 -14.34 12.16 8.03
CA GLU A 47 -13.51 12.32 6.84
C GLU A 47 -12.44 11.23 6.75
N SER A 48 -11.82 10.87 7.87
CA SER A 48 -10.87 9.75 7.92
C SER A 48 -11.53 8.40 7.58
N GLN A 49 -12.78 8.18 8.02
CA GLN A 49 -13.55 6.97 7.66
C GLN A 49 -13.92 6.93 6.17
N LYS A 50 -14.36 8.05 5.59
CA LYS A 50 -14.64 8.17 4.15
C LYS A 50 -13.41 7.82 3.32
N ILE A 51 -12.23 8.31 3.69
CA ILE A 51 -10.96 7.99 3.01
C ILE A 51 -10.59 6.51 3.17
N ASN A 52 -10.78 5.95 4.36
CA ASN A 52 -10.55 4.53 4.60
C ASN A 52 -11.46 3.63 3.74
N GLU A 53 -12.73 4.01 3.56
CA GLU A 53 -13.65 3.29 2.66
C GLU A 53 -13.21 3.38 1.21
N ILE A 54 -12.83 4.57 0.76
CA ILE A 54 -12.28 4.80 -0.58
C ILE A 54 -11.06 3.90 -0.83
N LEU A 55 -10.10 3.86 0.11
CA LEU A 55 -8.91 3.04 -0.01
C LEU A 55 -9.25 1.54 -0.11
N LYS A 56 -10.15 1.06 0.76
CA LYS A 56 -10.58 -0.34 0.77
C LYS A 56 -11.26 -0.73 -0.53
N ASN A 57 -12.17 0.09 -1.04
CA ASN A 57 -12.87 -0.19 -2.29
C ASN A 57 -11.90 -0.17 -3.48
N SER A 58 -10.98 0.79 -3.48
CA SER A 58 -9.95 0.90 -4.52
C SER A 58 -9.06 -0.34 -4.58
N ALA A 59 -8.60 -0.83 -3.42
CA ALA A 59 -7.80 -2.04 -3.31
C ALA A 59 -8.60 -3.30 -3.69
N LYS A 60 -9.87 -3.37 -3.30
CA LYS A 60 -10.76 -4.47 -3.65
C LYS A 60 -10.92 -4.60 -5.17
N GLN A 61 -11.27 -3.50 -5.84
CA GLN A 61 -11.41 -3.49 -7.31
C GLN A 61 -10.12 -3.85 -8.02
N TYR A 62 -8.98 -3.39 -7.50
CA TYR A 62 -7.67 -3.78 -7.99
C TYR A 62 -7.46 -5.31 -7.92
N LEU A 63 -7.75 -5.94 -6.78
CA LEU A 63 -7.64 -7.40 -6.62
C LEU A 63 -8.62 -8.17 -7.53
N GLU A 64 -9.83 -7.62 -7.72
CA GLU A 64 -10.86 -8.20 -8.59
C GLU A 64 -10.58 -7.95 -10.09
N ASN A 65 -9.51 -7.21 -10.43
CA ASN A 65 -9.19 -6.74 -11.79
C ASN A 65 -10.36 -6.02 -12.46
N GLU A 66 -11.17 -5.32 -11.67
CA GLU A 66 -12.28 -4.53 -12.17
C GLU A 66 -11.77 -3.20 -12.74
N SER A 67 -12.30 -2.81 -13.90
CA SER A 67 -12.02 -1.49 -14.44
C SER A 67 -12.59 -0.44 -13.51
N ALA A 68 -11.74 0.49 -13.07
CA ALA A 68 -12.13 1.59 -12.23
C ALA A 68 -13.35 2.36 -12.77
N VAL A 69 -14.38 2.49 -11.95
CA VAL A 69 -15.59 3.25 -12.30
C VAL A 69 -15.27 4.74 -12.24
N ASN A 70 -15.60 5.50 -13.30
CA ASN A 70 -15.29 6.93 -13.36
C ASN A 70 -15.82 7.72 -12.15
N GLU A 71 -17.00 7.37 -11.64
CA GLU A 71 -17.59 7.98 -10.43
C GLU A 71 -16.72 7.80 -9.18
N GLU A 72 -16.00 6.68 -9.09
CA GLU A 72 -15.13 6.39 -7.94
C GLU A 72 -13.83 7.18 -8.02
N LYS A 73 -13.23 7.31 -9.20
CA LYS A 73 -12.12 8.23 -9.44
C LYS A 73 -12.50 9.67 -9.11
N GLU A 74 -13.69 10.11 -9.51
CA GLU A 74 -14.20 11.44 -9.20
C GLU A 74 -14.35 11.65 -7.69
N LYS A 75 -14.90 10.68 -6.96
CA LYS A 75 -14.97 10.73 -5.49
C LYS A 75 -13.59 10.85 -4.85
N ILE A 76 -12.59 10.12 -5.34
CA ILE A 76 -11.22 10.21 -4.82
C ILE A 76 -10.64 11.60 -5.08
N LEU A 77 -10.80 12.13 -6.30
CA LEU A 77 -10.28 13.46 -6.66
C LEU A 77 -10.97 14.60 -5.89
N LEU A 78 -12.28 14.51 -5.67
CA LEU A 78 -13.01 15.46 -4.82
C LEU A 78 -12.50 15.43 -3.39
N THR A 79 -12.34 14.24 -2.82
CA THR A 79 -11.80 14.05 -1.45
C THR A 79 -10.37 14.58 -1.36
N LEU A 80 -9.53 14.34 -2.37
CA LEU A 80 -8.19 14.91 -2.45
C LEU A 80 -8.21 16.45 -2.51
N TYR A 81 -9.13 17.03 -3.27
CA TYR A 81 -9.29 18.49 -3.38
C TYR A 81 -9.72 19.12 -2.04
N GLU A 82 -10.68 18.51 -1.36
CA GLU A 82 -11.15 18.94 -0.03
C GLU A 82 -10.01 18.93 1.00
N ASN A 83 -9.11 17.95 0.93
CA ASN A 83 -7.93 17.83 1.79
C ASN A 83 -6.69 18.57 1.26
N GLY A 84 -6.81 19.28 0.14
CA GLY A 84 -5.72 20.04 -0.50
C GLY A 84 -5.61 21.50 -0.07
N ARG A 85 -6.63 22.04 0.62
CA ARG A 85 -6.76 23.47 0.96
C ARG A 85 -6.19 23.84 2.34
N SER A 86 -5.00 23.35 2.67
CA SER A 86 -4.34 23.77 3.91
C SER A 86 -3.55 25.06 3.71
N GLU A 87 -3.89 26.09 4.49
CA GLU A 87 -3.08 27.29 4.62
C GLU A 87 -1.99 27.06 5.67
N TYR A 88 -0.77 26.84 5.18
CA TYR A 88 0.56 27.08 5.75
C TYR A 88 0.73 27.37 7.25
N ASP A 89 0.25 26.51 8.15
CA ASP A 89 0.76 26.45 9.52
C ASP A 89 1.06 25.00 9.93
N ASP A 90 2.25 24.81 10.50
CA ASP A 90 2.79 23.53 10.98
C ASP A 90 1.99 22.99 12.18
N SER A 91 0.81 22.46 11.91
CA SER A 91 -0.17 22.01 12.90
C SER A 91 -0.43 20.49 12.81
N ILE A 92 -1.05 19.94 13.87
CA ILE A 92 -1.54 18.54 13.86
C ILE A 92 -2.54 18.33 12.70
N ASP A 93 -3.32 19.36 12.38
CA ASP A 93 -4.31 19.31 11.32
C ASP A 93 -3.64 19.23 9.93
N GLU A 94 -2.55 19.96 9.72
CA GLU A 94 -1.77 19.87 8.48
C GLU A 94 -1.17 18.46 8.28
N ARG A 95 -0.64 17.85 9.36
CA ARG A 95 -0.15 16.46 9.29
C ARG A 95 -1.26 15.49 8.93
N ARG A 96 -2.44 15.63 9.54
CA ARG A 96 -3.62 14.83 9.23
C ARG A 96 -4.01 14.98 7.75
N MET A 97 -4.07 16.20 7.24
CA MET A 97 -4.39 16.47 5.83
C MET A 97 -3.34 15.89 4.87
N ARG A 98 -2.04 15.96 5.21
CA ARG A 98 -0.96 15.31 4.45
C ARG A 98 -1.13 13.80 4.37
N THR A 99 -1.38 13.15 5.50
CA THR A 99 -1.61 11.69 5.53
C THR A 99 -2.84 11.30 4.72
N ARG A 100 -3.94 12.04 4.88
CA ARG A 100 -5.17 11.87 4.08
C ARG A 100 -4.90 11.99 2.58
N ARG A 101 -4.17 13.02 2.14
CA ARG A 101 -3.76 13.20 0.74
C ARG A 101 -2.92 12.03 0.23
N ALA A 102 -1.94 11.58 1.01
CA ALA A 102 -1.09 10.46 0.64
C ALA A 102 -1.92 9.20 0.39
N ILE A 103 -2.89 8.91 1.26
CA ILE A 103 -3.77 7.75 1.13
C ILE A 103 -4.71 7.89 -0.07
N CYS A 104 -5.25 9.08 -0.34
CA CYS A 104 -6.02 9.33 -1.57
C CYS A 104 -5.19 9.06 -2.83
N PHE A 105 -3.91 9.45 -2.84
CA PHE A 105 -3.02 9.12 -3.97
C PHE A 105 -2.78 7.62 -4.10
N ILE A 106 -2.63 6.89 -3.00
CA ILE A 106 -2.55 5.41 -3.06
C ILE A 106 -3.84 4.80 -3.60
N ALA A 107 -5.02 5.29 -3.19
CA ALA A 107 -6.29 4.86 -3.74
C ALA A 107 -6.36 5.10 -5.28
N LEU A 108 -5.91 6.27 -5.75
CA LEU A 108 -5.79 6.53 -7.20
C LEU A 108 -4.81 5.57 -7.88
N ALA A 109 -3.70 5.22 -7.24
CA ALA A 109 -2.72 4.28 -7.79
C ALA A 109 -3.36 2.90 -8.03
N PHE A 110 -4.12 2.37 -7.07
CA PHE A 110 -4.87 1.12 -7.24
C PHE A 110 -5.88 1.17 -8.39
N GLN A 111 -6.48 2.33 -8.64
CA GLN A 111 -7.49 2.57 -9.68
C GLN A 111 -6.91 2.95 -11.04
N SER A 112 -5.57 2.98 -11.16
CA SER A 112 -4.88 3.48 -12.34
C SER A 112 -4.28 2.37 -13.19
N ASP A 113 -4.15 2.66 -14.48
CA ASP A 113 -3.39 1.83 -15.40
C ASP A 113 -1.95 1.66 -14.90
N PRO A 114 -1.30 0.50 -15.15
CA PRO A 114 0.06 0.22 -14.68
C PRO A 114 1.08 1.33 -14.95
N SER A 115 0.96 2.03 -16.08
CA SER A 115 1.87 3.14 -16.46
C SER A 115 1.74 4.39 -15.59
N CYS A 116 0.63 4.55 -14.86
CA CYS A 116 0.34 5.73 -14.06
C CYS A 116 0.48 5.48 -12.55
N ARG A 117 0.57 4.21 -12.11
CA ARG A 117 0.61 3.85 -10.68
C ARG A 117 1.79 4.48 -9.96
N ASP A 118 2.97 4.40 -10.57
CA ASP A 118 4.21 4.93 -9.98
C ASP A 118 4.12 6.43 -9.69
N ILE A 119 3.49 7.20 -10.59
CA ILE A 119 3.32 8.65 -10.42
C ILE A 119 2.50 8.97 -9.16
N PHE A 120 1.41 8.24 -8.95
CA PHE A 120 0.57 8.44 -7.77
C PHE A 120 1.26 7.98 -6.48
N VAL A 121 2.05 6.89 -6.54
CA VAL A 121 2.89 6.48 -5.42
C VAL A 121 3.94 7.55 -5.07
N GLU A 122 4.57 8.19 -6.06
CA GLU A 122 5.48 9.31 -5.83
C GLU A 122 4.78 10.51 -5.20
N PHE A 123 3.56 10.87 -5.64
CA PHE A 123 2.78 11.92 -5.00
C PHE A 123 2.41 11.58 -3.55
N ALA A 124 2.12 10.32 -3.25
CA ALA A 124 1.87 9.87 -1.89
C ALA A 124 3.12 10.04 -1.00
N LYS A 125 4.29 9.60 -1.49
CA LYS A 125 5.58 9.79 -0.79
C LYS A 125 5.90 11.26 -0.59
N PHE A 126 5.72 12.09 -1.61
CA PHE A 126 5.94 13.53 -1.53
C PHE A 126 5.07 14.18 -0.44
N SER A 127 3.79 13.80 -0.37
CA SER A 127 2.85 14.30 0.63
C SER A 127 3.31 14.04 2.07
N LEU A 128 4.00 12.91 2.32
CA LEU A 128 4.53 12.57 3.65
C LEU A 128 5.96 13.08 3.90
N SER A 129 6.79 13.27 2.87
CA SER A 129 8.20 13.65 3.00
C SER A 129 8.43 15.01 3.69
N SER A 130 7.45 15.91 3.59
CA SER A 130 7.51 17.22 4.24
C SER A 130 7.22 17.16 5.75
N CYS A 131 6.91 15.97 6.30
CA CYS A 131 6.73 15.74 7.73
C CYS A 131 8.05 15.40 8.46
N ASP A 132 9.12 15.06 7.72
CA ASP A 132 10.42 14.62 8.25
C ASP A 132 11.19 15.73 8.99
N GLN A 133 10.76 16.99 8.84
CA GLN A 133 11.37 18.15 9.52
C GLN A 133 10.96 18.27 10.99
N PHE A 134 10.03 17.45 11.47
CA PHE A 134 9.52 17.49 12.84
C PHE A 134 9.90 16.22 13.58
N SER A 135 10.47 16.36 14.77
CA SER A 135 11.04 15.28 15.61
C SER A 135 10.05 14.18 16.06
N GLU A 136 8.84 14.16 15.52
CA GLU A 136 7.75 13.21 15.78
C GLU A 136 7.53 12.21 14.62
N ASP A 137 8.54 12.00 13.77
CA ASP A 137 8.58 11.01 12.68
C ASP A 137 8.14 9.58 13.07
N LYS A 138 8.10 9.30 14.38
CA LYS A 138 7.61 8.05 14.96
C LYS A 138 6.14 7.77 14.64
N LEU A 139 5.32 8.80 14.45
CA LEU A 139 3.86 8.65 14.31
C LEU A 139 3.41 8.23 12.92
N LEU A 140 4.28 8.31 11.90
CA LEU A 140 3.92 7.99 10.50
C LEU A 140 4.71 6.79 9.94
N ALA A 141 5.37 6.02 10.80
CA ALA A 141 6.26 4.95 10.38
C ALA A 141 5.50 3.83 9.63
N GLU A 142 4.27 3.52 10.06
CA GLU A 142 3.43 2.50 9.43
C GLU A 142 2.91 2.96 8.08
N GLU A 143 2.47 4.21 7.94
CA GLU A 143 1.97 4.75 6.68
C GLU A 143 3.09 4.87 5.64
N LYS A 144 4.28 5.36 6.05
CA LYS A 144 5.47 5.40 5.19
C LYS A 144 5.89 3.99 4.76
N LEU A 145 5.75 3.00 5.63
CA LEU A 145 6.01 1.60 5.29
C LEU A 145 4.95 1.05 4.33
N GLY A 146 3.68 1.30 4.59
CA GLY A 146 2.56 0.88 3.73
C GLY A 146 2.73 1.39 2.30
N ILE A 147 3.09 2.67 2.11
CA ILE A 147 3.36 3.24 0.79
C ILE A 147 4.52 2.53 0.09
N GLN A 148 5.62 2.27 0.79
CA GLN A 148 6.77 1.55 0.23
C GLN A 148 6.40 0.11 -0.16
N LEU A 149 5.56 -0.57 0.62
CA LEU A 149 5.12 -1.93 0.31
C LEU A 149 4.17 -1.97 -0.89
N VAL A 150 3.30 -0.97 -1.04
CA VAL A 150 2.48 -0.79 -2.26
C VAL A 150 3.37 -0.53 -3.47
N GLU A 151 4.44 0.27 -3.34
CA GLU A 151 5.42 0.46 -4.42
C GLU A 151 6.08 -0.87 -4.83
N LEU A 152 6.54 -1.67 -3.86
CA LEU A 152 7.11 -2.99 -4.13
C LEU A 152 6.12 -3.91 -4.84
N LEU A 153 4.86 -3.90 -4.43
CA LEU A 153 3.79 -4.67 -5.07
C LEU A 153 3.64 -4.32 -6.55
N PHE A 154 3.49 -3.03 -6.88
CA PHE A 154 3.32 -2.61 -8.27
C PHE A 154 4.56 -2.87 -9.13
N LYS A 155 5.77 -2.63 -8.57
CA LYS A 155 7.02 -2.98 -9.25
C LYS A 155 7.14 -4.48 -9.49
N PHE A 156 6.70 -5.30 -8.54
CA PHE A 156 6.69 -6.76 -8.67
C PHE A 156 5.76 -7.21 -9.81
N GLU A 157 4.52 -6.74 -9.83
CA GLU A 157 3.56 -7.07 -10.90
C GLU A 157 4.02 -6.62 -12.29
N ASN A 158 4.69 -5.47 -12.37
CA ASN A 158 5.20 -4.93 -13.61
C ASN A 158 6.55 -5.53 -14.05
N ASN A 159 7.09 -6.51 -13.32
CA ASN A 159 8.43 -7.08 -13.54
C ASN A 159 9.55 -6.02 -13.54
N GLN A 160 9.38 -4.97 -12.75
CA GLN A 160 10.32 -3.86 -12.60
C GLN A 160 11.01 -3.86 -11.23
N LEU A 161 10.63 -4.77 -10.35
CA LEU A 161 11.21 -4.90 -9.02
C LEU A 161 12.71 -5.19 -9.11
N GLN A 162 13.51 -4.45 -8.34
CA GLN A 162 14.94 -4.66 -8.22
C GLN A 162 15.32 -4.99 -6.78
N ARG A 163 16.47 -5.65 -6.61
CA ARG A 163 16.99 -5.95 -5.27
C ARG A 163 17.16 -4.70 -4.40
N GLN A 164 17.54 -3.58 -5.02
CA GLN A 164 17.69 -2.30 -4.32
C GLN A 164 16.38 -1.82 -3.70
N ASP A 165 15.23 -2.05 -4.35
CA ASP A 165 13.93 -1.64 -3.80
C ASP A 165 13.63 -2.39 -2.49
N VAL A 166 13.88 -3.70 -2.47
CA VAL A 166 13.73 -4.51 -1.25
C VAL A 166 14.68 -4.05 -0.15
N THR A 167 15.95 -3.81 -0.49
CA THR A 167 16.95 -3.35 0.47
C THR A 167 16.58 -2.01 1.12
N ARG A 168 15.96 -1.08 0.38
CA ARG A 168 15.45 0.17 0.97
C ARG A 168 14.40 -0.06 2.05
N VAL A 169 13.50 -1.02 1.85
CA VAL A 169 12.49 -1.36 2.87
C VAL A 169 13.12 -2.07 4.06
N GLU A 170 14.11 -2.95 3.84
CA GLU A 170 14.89 -3.55 4.94
C GLU A 170 15.61 -2.49 5.78
N GLU A 171 16.21 -1.48 5.12
CA GLU A 171 16.85 -0.34 5.78
C GLU A 171 15.84 0.49 6.57
N PHE A 172 14.66 0.75 6.00
CA PHE A 172 13.57 1.43 6.68
C PHE A 172 13.13 0.69 7.95
N LEU A 173 12.95 -0.63 7.89
CA LEU A 173 12.60 -1.46 9.04
C LEU A 173 13.65 -1.39 10.15
N ARG A 174 14.94 -1.38 9.81
CA ARG A 174 16.03 -1.24 10.79
C ARG A 174 16.01 0.14 11.44
N ALA A 175 15.87 1.19 10.63
CA ALA A 175 15.82 2.57 11.10
C ALA A 175 14.62 2.85 12.01
N ASN A 176 13.47 2.22 11.76
CA ASN A 176 12.23 2.40 12.51
C ASN A 176 11.89 1.22 13.44
N SER A 177 12.89 0.40 13.80
CA SER A 177 12.67 -0.84 14.56
C SER A 177 11.98 -0.64 15.91
N THR A 178 12.15 0.52 16.55
CA THR A 178 11.49 0.89 17.82
C THR A 178 10.10 1.49 17.63
N ASN A 179 9.78 1.99 16.44
CA ASN A 179 8.53 2.70 16.15
C ASN A 179 7.47 1.79 15.51
N LEU A 180 7.89 0.64 14.97
CA LEU A 180 7.01 -0.34 14.36
C LEU A 180 6.71 -1.49 15.32
N ALA A 181 5.44 -1.91 15.35
CA ALA A 181 5.00 -3.07 16.11
C ALA A 181 5.72 -4.35 15.65
N SER A 182 5.87 -5.31 16.56
CA SER A 182 6.64 -6.54 16.29
C SER A 182 6.02 -7.40 15.19
N ASP A 183 4.70 -7.45 15.14
CA ASP A 183 3.92 -8.16 14.13
C ASP A 183 4.04 -7.49 12.75
N VAL A 184 4.00 -6.15 12.70
CA VAL A 184 4.22 -5.37 11.46
C VAL A 184 5.60 -5.69 10.89
N LYS A 185 6.65 -5.66 11.72
CA LYS A 185 8.02 -6.02 11.30
C LYS A 185 8.10 -7.46 10.80
N HIS A 186 7.54 -8.40 11.55
CA HIS A 186 7.58 -9.82 11.19
C HIS A 186 6.88 -10.10 9.86
N ARG A 187 5.64 -9.61 9.68
CA ARG A 187 4.88 -9.78 8.43
C ARG A 187 5.58 -9.11 7.26
N THR A 188 6.12 -7.91 7.47
CA THR A 188 6.89 -7.22 6.42
C THR A 188 8.08 -8.06 5.97
N SER A 189 8.88 -8.59 6.91
CA SER A 189 10.03 -9.45 6.56
C SER A 189 9.61 -10.67 5.74
N LEU A 190 8.50 -11.33 6.08
CA LEU A 190 7.97 -12.46 5.31
C LEU A 190 7.62 -12.07 3.86
N PHE A 191 7.02 -10.89 3.66
CA PHE A 191 6.73 -10.40 2.32
C PHE A 191 8.00 -10.02 1.54
N LEU A 192 9.01 -9.45 2.20
CA LEU A 192 10.29 -9.15 1.55
C LEU A 192 11.01 -10.44 1.11
N GLU A 193 11.00 -11.48 1.93
CA GLU A 193 11.53 -12.81 1.57
C GLU A 193 10.81 -13.38 0.34
N TYR A 194 9.47 -13.30 0.31
CA TYR A 194 8.70 -13.68 -0.87
C TYR A 194 9.11 -12.92 -2.13
N PHE A 195 9.26 -11.60 -2.05
CA PHE A 195 9.71 -10.79 -3.20
C PHE A 195 11.11 -11.18 -3.67
N ILE A 196 12.04 -11.42 -2.74
CA ILE A 196 13.41 -11.87 -3.03
C ILE A 196 13.42 -13.22 -3.76
N ASP A 197 12.66 -14.19 -3.26
CA ASP A 197 12.59 -15.53 -3.84
C ASP A 197 12.07 -15.48 -5.28
N ASN A 198 11.12 -14.58 -5.57
CA ASN A 198 10.57 -14.43 -6.91
C ASN A 198 11.43 -13.55 -7.83
N LEU A 199 12.28 -12.67 -7.31
CA LEU A 199 13.30 -11.96 -8.09
C LEU A 199 14.33 -12.92 -8.72
N SER A 200 14.62 -14.04 -8.05
CA SER A 200 15.61 -15.01 -8.53
C SER A 200 15.11 -15.93 -9.65
N ARG A 201 13.82 -15.88 -9.97
CA ARG A 201 13.14 -16.77 -10.92
C ARG A 201 12.83 -16.13 -12.27
N HIS A 202 13.10 -14.82 -12.40
CA HIS A 202 12.90 -14.01 -13.61
C HIS A 202 14.25 -13.49 -14.12
#